data_AF-A0A3M8FX86-F1
#
_entry.id   AF-A0A3M8FX86-F1
#
_cell.length_a   1.000
_cell.length_b   1.000
_cell.length_c   1.000
_cell.angle_alpha   90.00
_cell.angle_beta   90.00
_cell.angle_gamma   90.00
#
_symmetry.space_group_name_H-M   'P 1'
#
loop_
_entity.id
_entity.type
_entity.pdbx_description
1 polymer ?
#
loop_
_entity_poly.entity_id
_entity_poly.type
_entity_poly.pdbx_seq_one_letter_code
_entity_poly.pdbx_strand_id
1 'polypeptide(L)'
;MSSRVHVAVVHRMYARLILDGKKAAELRLSKNRIAPFGRVTKGDTVYFKVASGSICAKARVEFVEQLEGLAPDCMEALRARLDPIVLGDDAYWSLKSSARYGTVIHLVNVEPCDEGPDYSRERAANPRAAWLVLEDTVTTSR
;
A
#
# COMPACT_ATOMS: atom_id res chain seq x y z
N MET A 1 -20.74 -4.90 1.03
CA MET A 1 -19.56 -4.23 1.62
C MET A 1 -19.19 -3.07 0.70
N SER A 2 -19.01 -1.85 1.23
CA SER A 2 -18.51 -0.73 0.42
C SER A 2 -17.02 -0.97 0.13
N SER A 3 -16.61 -0.94 -1.14
CA SER A 3 -15.21 -1.03 -1.55
C SER A 3 -14.61 0.37 -1.62
N ARG A 4 -13.50 0.61 -0.92
CA ARG A 4 -12.84 1.91 -0.92
C ARG A 4 -11.76 2.02 -1.98
N VAL A 5 -11.38 3.25 -2.27
CA VAL A 5 -10.27 3.57 -3.16
C VAL A 5 -9.10 4.13 -2.35
N HIS A 6 -7.89 3.67 -2.66
CA HIS A 6 -6.65 4.10 -2.02
C HIS A 6 -5.63 4.55 -3.06
N VAL A 7 -4.73 5.44 -2.66
CA VAL A 7 -3.55 5.81 -3.46
C VAL A 7 -2.29 5.49 -2.67
N ALA A 8 -1.50 4.55 -3.17
CA ALA A 8 -0.22 4.15 -2.62
C ALA A 8 0.92 4.84 -3.38
N VAL A 9 1.73 5.62 -2.67
CA VAL A 9 2.97 6.18 -3.25
C VAL A 9 4.09 5.18 -3.07
N VAL A 10 4.71 4.77 -4.18
CA VAL A 10 5.76 3.74 -4.22
C VAL A 10 7.00 4.22 -4.96
N HIS A 11 8.14 3.60 -4.67
CA HIS A 11 9.36 3.81 -5.45
C HIS A 11 9.18 3.24 -6.87
N ARG A 12 9.84 3.83 -7.87
CA ARG A 12 9.73 3.42 -9.28
C ARG A 12 10.05 1.94 -9.50
N MET A 13 11.03 1.41 -8.77
CA MET A 13 11.39 -0.01 -8.83
C MET A 13 10.21 -0.92 -8.43
N TYR A 14 9.54 -0.62 -7.31
CA TYR A 14 8.39 -1.41 -6.85
C TYR A 14 7.19 -1.30 -7.78
N ALA A 15 6.94 -0.11 -8.36
CA ALA A 15 5.90 0.06 -9.37
C ALA A 15 6.12 -0.88 -10.57
N ARG A 16 7.36 -1.00 -11.05
CA ARG A 16 7.71 -1.93 -12.12
C ARG A 16 7.49 -3.39 -11.71
N LEU A 17 7.90 -3.77 -10.50
CA LEU A 17 7.71 -5.14 -10.01
C LEU A 17 6.23 -5.51 -9.85
N ILE A 18 5.38 -4.55 -9.47
CA ILE A 18 3.93 -4.72 -9.41
C ILE A 18 3.38 -4.95 -10.83
N LEU A 19 3.71 -4.07 -11.78
CA LEU A 19 3.25 -4.17 -13.17
C LEU A 19 3.73 -5.45 -13.88
N ASP A 20 4.94 -5.91 -13.57
CA ASP A 20 5.49 -7.18 -14.08
C ASP A 20 4.83 -8.41 -13.43
N GLY A 21 3.94 -8.23 -12.45
CA GLY A 21 3.30 -9.32 -11.70
C GLY A 21 4.24 -10.08 -10.74
N LYS A 22 5.47 -9.59 -10.54
CA LYS A 22 6.49 -10.23 -9.68
C LYS A 22 6.24 -9.95 -8.21
N LYS A 23 5.72 -8.75 -7.89
CA LYS A 23 5.38 -8.34 -6.52
C LYS A 23 3.90 -8.61 -6.26
N ALA A 24 3.63 -9.74 -5.60
CA ALA A 24 2.28 -10.21 -5.30
C ALA A 24 1.61 -9.47 -4.12
N ALA A 25 2.40 -8.81 -3.26
CA ALA A 25 1.87 -8.07 -2.13
C ALA A 25 2.59 -6.74 -1.89
N GLU A 26 1.85 -5.74 -1.42
CA GLU A 26 2.38 -4.47 -0.91
C GLU A 26 2.51 -4.52 0.62
N LEU A 27 3.66 -4.11 1.16
CA LEU A 27 3.96 -4.12 2.59
C LEU A 27 4.20 -2.71 3.12
N ARG A 28 3.46 -2.36 4.18
CA ARG A 28 3.63 -1.10 4.90
C ARG A 28 3.93 -1.37 6.36
N LEU A 29 5.18 -1.14 6.75
CA LEU A 29 5.65 -1.20 8.14
C LEU A 29 5.71 0.19 8.78
N SER A 30 5.26 0.30 10.02
CA SER A 30 5.20 1.57 10.77
C SER A 30 5.39 1.38 12.28
N LYS A 31 5.79 2.47 12.96
CA LYS A 31 5.87 2.52 14.43
C LYS A 31 4.52 2.74 15.12
N ASN A 32 3.55 3.26 14.37
CA ASN A 32 2.23 3.69 14.82
C ASN A 32 1.15 3.08 13.92
N ARG A 33 -0.09 2.94 14.41
CA ARG A 33 -1.25 2.52 13.61
C ARG A 33 -1.65 3.63 12.64
N ILE A 34 -1.05 3.65 11.46
CA ILE A 34 -1.31 4.64 10.40
C ILE A 34 -1.76 3.92 9.14
N ALA A 35 -2.53 4.61 8.29
CA ALA A 35 -2.96 4.05 7.01
C ALA A 35 -1.76 3.47 6.24
N PRO A 36 -1.88 2.25 5.69
CA PRO A 36 -3.12 1.47 5.49
C PRO A 36 -3.63 0.63 6.68
N PHE A 37 -2.96 0.62 7.83
CA PHE A 37 -3.31 -0.23 8.97
C PHE A 37 -4.76 0.01 9.43
N GLY A 38 -5.56 -1.06 9.45
CA GLY A 38 -6.98 -1.03 9.82
C GLY A 38 -7.91 -0.27 8.86
N ARG A 39 -7.41 0.19 7.69
CA ARG A 39 -8.17 1.00 6.73
C ARG A 39 -8.43 0.31 5.39
N VAL A 40 -7.51 -0.55 4.96
CA VAL A 40 -7.64 -1.33 3.72
C VAL A 40 -8.33 -2.66 4.01
N THR A 41 -9.28 -3.03 3.15
CA THR A 41 -10.06 -4.28 3.25
C THR A 41 -10.13 -5.01 1.92
N LYS A 42 -10.46 -6.31 1.95
CA LYS A 42 -10.72 -7.10 0.75
C LYS A 42 -11.76 -6.41 -0.14
N GLY A 43 -11.49 -6.38 -1.44
CA GLY A 43 -12.34 -5.74 -2.46
C GLY A 43 -12.03 -4.27 -2.72
N ASP A 44 -11.21 -3.62 -1.88
CA ASP A 44 -10.73 -2.26 -2.14
C ASP A 44 -9.89 -2.20 -3.43
N THR A 45 -9.79 -1.00 -4.00
CA THR A 45 -8.92 -0.72 -5.15
C THR A 45 -7.76 0.15 -4.71
N VAL A 46 -6.54 -0.25 -5.07
CA VAL A 46 -5.32 0.51 -4.80
C VAL A 46 -4.75 1.02 -6.12
N TYR A 47 -4.64 2.34 -6.24
CA TYR A 47 -3.89 3.00 -7.30
C TYR A 47 -2.44 3.20 -6.85
N PHE A 48 -1.49 2.80 -7.69
CA PHE A 48 -0.06 2.98 -7.43
C PHE A 48 0.47 4.19 -8.18
N LYS A 49 1.00 5.13 -7.41
CA LYS A 49 1.64 6.35 -7.88
C LYS A 49 3.13 6.26 -7.64
N VAL A 50 3.93 6.56 -8.65
CA VAL A 50 5.38 6.69 -8.47
C VAL A 50 5.68 7.94 -7.64
N ALA A 51 6.61 7.83 -6.68
CA ALA A 51 7.11 8.99 -5.94
C ALA A 51 7.54 10.10 -6.92
N SER A 52 7.03 11.31 -6.70
CA SER A 52 7.20 12.47 -7.61
C SER A 52 6.76 12.26 -9.07
N GLY A 53 6.05 11.18 -9.40
CA GLY A 53 5.54 10.87 -10.74
C GLY A 53 4.02 10.71 -10.80
N SER A 54 3.51 10.14 -11.89
CA SER A 54 2.07 9.88 -12.10
C SER A 54 1.60 8.57 -11.45
N ILE A 55 0.29 8.35 -11.49
CA ILE A 55 -0.28 7.00 -11.36
C ILE A 55 0.20 6.16 -12.54
N CYS A 56 0.43 4.87 -12.29
CA CYS A 56 0.95 3.94 -13.30
C CYS A 56 0.29 2.56 -13.26
N ALA A 57 -0.40 2.20 -12.17
CA ALA A 57 -1.06 0.92 -12.03
C ALA A 57 -2.26 1.03 -11.09
N LYS A 58 -3.18 0.08 -11.21
CA LYS A 58 -4.22 -0.20 -10.22
C LYS A 58 -4.28 -1.69 -9.95
N ALA A 59 -4.73 -2.07 -8.76
CA ALA A 59 -4.97 -3.47 -8.39
C ALA A 59 -6.13 -3.58 -7.42
N ARG A 60 -6.71 -4.78 -7.34
CA ARG A 60 -7.73 -5.15 -6.35
C ARG A 60 -7.07 -5.80 -5.15
N VAL A 61 -7.58 -5.50 -3.97
CA VAL A 61 -7.14 -6.14 -2.72
C VAL A 61 -7.84 -7.49 -2.57
N GLU A 62 -7.08 -8.57 -2.63
CA GLU A 62 -7.61 -9.93 -2.44
C GLU A 62 -7.70 -10.31 -0.96
N PHE A 63 -6.64 -10.00 -0.22
CA PHE A 63 -6.51 -10.33 1.19
C PHE A 63 -5.60 -9.34 1.90
N VAL A 64 -5.82 -9.13 3.20
CA VAL A 64 -5.04 -8.21 4.03
C VAL A 64 -4.64 -8.90 5.34
N GLU A 65 -3.34 -8.88 5.64
CA GLU A 65 -2.83 -9.23 6.96
C GLU A 65 -2.55 -7.94 7.73
N GLN A 66 -3.10 -7.84 8.95
CA GLN A 66 -2.75 -6.79 9.91
C GLN A 66 -1.81 -7.40 10.95
N LEU A 67 -0.60 -6.87 11.04
CA LEU A 67 0.44 -7.33 11.95
C LEU A 67 0.57 -6.32 13.10
N GLU A 68 0.49 -6.82 14.33
CA GLU A 68 0.62 -6.02 15.55
C GLU A 68 1.68 -6.63 16.46
N GLY A 69 2.24 -5.80 17.35
CA GLY A 69 3.23 -6.28 18.32
C GLY A 69 4.53 -6.74 17.67
N LEU A 70 4.88 -6.19 16.49
CA LEU A 70 6.16 -6.48 15.86
C LEU A 70 7.28 -5.99 16.79
N ALA A 71 8.08 -6.93 17.25
CA ALA A 71 9.27 -6.70 18.06
C ALA A 71 10.53 -6.89 17.20
N PRO A 72 11.66 -6.25 17.54
CA PRO A 72 12.88 -6.31 16.72
C PRO A 72 13.39 -7.74 16.45
N ASP A 73 13.22 -8.65 17.40
CA ASP A 73 13.57 -10.07 17.31
C ASP A 73 12.70 -10.85 16.30
N CYS A 74 11.47 -10.41 16.05
CA CYS A 74 10.58 -11.01 15.05
C CYS A 74 10.85 -10.53 13.62
N MET A 75 11.70 -9.51 13.41
CA MET A 75 11.87 -8.86 12.11
C MET A 75 12.55 -9.77 11.08
N GLU A 76 13.50 -10.59 11.49
CA GLU A 76 14.17 -11.54 10.58
C GLU A 76 13.19 -12.61 10.09
N ALA A 77 12.38 -13.18 10.99
CA ALA A 77 11.35 -14.15 10.62
C ALA A 77 10.28 -13.52 9.73
N LEU A 78 9.89 -12.28 10.02
CA LEU A 78 8.96 -11.52 9.19
C LEU A 78 9.51 -11.29 7.78
N ARG A 79 10.78 -10.91 7.68
CA ARG A 79 11.49 -10.74 6.41
C ARG A 79 11.52 -12.04 5.64
N ALA A 80 11.98 -13.14 6.24
CA ALA A 80 12.05 -14.44 5.58
C ALA A 80 10.70 -14.88 4.99
N ARG A 81 9.59 -14.58 5.69
CA ARG A 81 8.24 -14.89 5.23
C ARG A 81 7.73 -13.99 4.11
N LEU A 82 7.97 -12.68 4.20
CA LEU A 82 7.33 -11.70 3.33
C LEU A 82 8.19 -11.29 2.13
N ASP A 83 9.52 -11.32 2.26
CA ASP A 83 10.43 -10.86 1.20
C ASP A 83 10.18 -11.54 -0.16
N PRO A 84 9.88 -12.86 -0.24
CA PRO A 84 9.57 -13.50 -1.52
C PRO A 84 8.38 -12.91 -2.29
N ILE A 85 7.42 -12.26 -1.60
CA ILE A 85 6.20 -11.72 -2.21
C ILE A 85 6.16 -10.20 -2.25
N VAL A 86 6.90 -9.52 -1.36
CA VAL A 86 6.97 -8.06 -1.30
C VAL A 86 8.23 -7.51 -1.99
N LEU A 87 9.25 -8.35 -2.17
CA LEU A 87 10.52 -8.05 -2.83
C LEU A 87 11.22 -6.82 -2.24
N GLY A 88 11.27 -6.70 -0.92
CA GLY A 88 11.83 -5.53 -0.24
C GLY A 88 13.36 -5.53 -0.28
N ASP A 89 13.97 -4.41 -0.63
CA ASP A 89 15.43 -4.29 -0.56
C ASP A 89 15.95 -4.24 0.89
N ASP A 90 17.25 -4.50 1.07
CA ASP A 90 17.91 -4.45 2.38
C ASP A 90 17.74 -3.09 3.07
N ALA A 91 17.73 -2.01 2.28
CA ALA A 91 17.55 -0.66 2.78
C ALA A 91 16.15 -0.48 3.42
N TYR A 92 15.09 -1.00 2.78
CA TYR A 92 13.73 -1.00 3.30
C TYR A 92 13.66 -1.78 4.62
N TRP A 93 14.19 -3.00 4.64
CA TRP A 93 14.16 -3.85 5.84
C TRP A 93 14.92 -3.21 7.00
N SER A 94 16.12 -2.67 6.74
CA SER A 94 16.91 -1.95 7.75
C SER A 94 16.18 -0.71 8.27
N LEU A 95 15.59 0.09 7.37
CA LEU A 95 14.82 1.30 7.74
C LEU A 95 13.58 0.97 8.58
N LYS A 96 12.99 -0.21 8.36
CA LYS A 96 11.75 -0.66 9.02
C LYS A 96 11.96 -1.63 10.19
N SER A 97 13.20 -1.88 10.58
CA SER A 97 13.60 -2.77 11.69
C SER A 97 12.96 -2.47 13.05
N SER A 98 12.49 -1.23 13.27
CA SER A 98 11.83 -0.80 14.51
C SER A 98 10.31 -0.63 14.37
N ALA A 99 9.71 -1.19 13.33
CA ALA A 99 8.27 -1.18 13.15
C ALA A 99 7.57 -2.01 14.23
N ARG A 100 6.38 -1.55 14.62
CA ARG A 100 5.49 -2.20 15.59
C ARG A 100 4.21 -2.73 14.97
N TYR A 101 3.89 -2.20 13.79
CA TYR A 101 2.69 -2.52 13.03
C TYR A 101 3.08 -2.77 11.57
N GLY A 102 2.32 -3.64 10.93
CA GLY A 102 2.46 -3.95 9.52
C GLY A 102 1.12 -4.18 8.86
N THR A 103 1.03 -3.82 7.59
CA THR A 103 -0.09 -4.22 6.73
C THR A 103 0.48 -4.87 5.49
N VAL A 104 0.12 -6.14 5.28
CA VAL A 104 0.43 -6.90 4.05
C VAL A 104 -0.82 -6.90 3.19
N ILE A 105 -0.73 -6.39 1.97
CA ILE A 105 -1.86 -6.19 1.07
C ILE A 105 -1.61 -7.06 -0.15
N HIS A 106 -2.31 -8.19 -0.24
CA HIS A 106 -2.20 -9.11 -1.37
C HIS A 106 -3.01 -8.56 -2.55
N LEU A 107 -2.35 -8.48 -3.70
CA LEU A 107 -2.86 -7.81 -4.89
C LEU A 107 -3.30 -8.83 -5.93
N VAL A 108 -4.43 -8.57 -6.57
CA VAL A 108 -4.93 -9.31 -7.75
C VAL A 108 -5.41 -8.33 -8.81
N ASN A 109 -5.54 -8.81 -10.04
CA ASN A 109 -5.98 -8.02 -11.20
C ASN A 109 -5.17 -6.72 -11.33
N VAL A 110 -3.84 -6.85 -11.29
CA VAL A 110 -2.93 -5.72 -11.50
C VAL A 110 -3.02 -5.32 -12.97
N GLU A 111 -3.31 -4.04 -13.21
CA GLU A 111 -3.44 -3.48 -14.55
C GLU A 111 -2.63 -2.17 -14.65
N PRO A 112 -1.92 -1.93 -15.77
CA PRO A 112 -1.40 -0.60 -16.09
C PRO A 112 -2.51 0.44 -16.10
N CYS A 113 -2.21 1.64 -15.63
CA CYS A 113 -3.21 2.70 -15.53
C CYS A 113 -2.54 4.08 -15.54
N ASP A 114 -2.93 4.91 -16.49
CA ASP A 114 -2.38 6.27 -16.64
C ASP A 114 -3.27 7.35 -15.99
N GLU A 115 -4.51 6.98 -15.66
CA GLU A 115 -5.49 7.82 -14.99
C GLU A 115 -5.86 7.25 -13.61
N GLY A 116 -6.33 8.10 -12.71
CA GLY A 116 -6.79 7.65 -11.41
C GLY A 116 -7.78 8.62 -10.80
N PRO A 117 -8.26 8.31 -9.58
CA PRO A 117 -9.22 9.17 -8.90
C PRO A 117 -8.61 10.54 -8.65
N ASP A 118 -9.46 11.57 -8.54
CA ASP A 118 -9.03 12.83 -7.94
C ASP A 118 -8.76 12.59 -6.45
N TYR A 119 -7.52 12.78 -6.04
CA TYR A 119 -7.06 12.68 -4.65
C TYR A 119 -6.44 13.99 -4.16
N SER A 120 -6.69 15.10 -4.87
CA SER A 120 -6.11 16.42 -4.57
C SER A 120 -6.45 16.90 -3.16
N ARG A 121 -7.69 16.68 -2.72
CA ARG A 121 -8.17 17.02 -1.37
C ARG A 121 -7.41 16.25 -0.29
N GLU A 122 -7.33 14.93 -0.41
CA GLU A 122 -6.64 14.07 0.57
C GLU A 122 -5.14 14.33 0.57
N ARG A 123 -4.56 14.63 -0.61
CA ARG A 123 -3.16 15.06 -0.72
C ARG A 123 -2.93 16.40 -0.05
N ALA A 124 -3.80 17.38 -0.22
CA ALA A 124 -3.66 18.69 0.42
C ALA A 124 -3.77 18.57 1.95
N ALA A 125 -4.68 17.73 2.44
CA ALA A 125 -4.84 17.45 3.87
C ALA A 125 -3.63 16.70 4.47
N ASN A 126 -2.98 15.82 3.69
CA ASN A 126 -1.80 15.08 4.14
C ASN A 126 -0.69 15.01 3.07
N PRO A 127 0.07 16.11 2.88
CA PRO A 127 1.03 16.23 1.77
C PRO A 127 2.13 15.18 1.79
N ARG A 128 2.52 14.73 2.98
CA ARG A 128 3.62 13.78 3.20
C ARG A 128 3.17 12.32 3.29
N ALA A 129 1.86 12.04 3.22
CA ALA A 129 1.38 10.67 3.31
C ALA A 129 1.82 9.84 2.09
N ALA A 130 2.44 8.70 2.38
CA ALA A 130 2.78 7.70 1.37
C ALA A 130 1.60 6.75 1.08
N TRP A 131 0.49 6.87 1.81
CA TRP A 131 -0.77 6.16 1.61
C TRP A 131 -1.94 7.11 1.86
N LEU A 132 -2.81 7.27 0.87
CA LEU A 132 -4.04 8.06 0.98
C LEU A 132 -5.24 7.12 0.93
N VAL A 133 -6.20 7.34 1.82
CA VAL A 133 -7.51 6.69 1.79
C VAL A 133 -8.48 7.73 1.25
N LEU A 134 -9.14 7.43 0.14
CA LEU A 134 -10.15 8.32 -0.41
C LEU A 134 -11.45 8.04 0.31
N GLU A 135 -12.06 9.10 0.83
CA GLU A 135 -13.41 9.01 1.38
C GLU A 135 -14.40 8.80 0.25
N ASP A 136 -15.40 7.95 0.46
CA ASP A 136 -16.50 7.79 -0.49
C ASP A 136 -17.12 9.17 -0.73
N THR A 137 -16.84 9.79 -1.88
CA THR A 137 -17.66 10.88 -2.37
C THR A 137 -19.02 10.28 -2.70
N VAL A 138 -19.92 10.27 -1.72
CA VAL A 138 -21.35 10.18 -2.01
C VAL A 138 -21.66 11.43 -2.82
N THR A 139 -21.56 11.33 -4.14
CA THR A 139 -22.17 12.32 -5.04
C THR A 139 -23.66 12.19 -4.81
N THR A 140 -24.18 12.94 -3.84
CA THR A 140 -25.61 13.17 -3.71
C THR A 140 -25.99 13.99 -4.94
N SER A 141 -26.39 13.31 -6.01
CA SER A 141 -27.10 13.94 -7.11
C SER A 141 -28.43 14.39 -6.53
N ARG A 142 -28.66 15.70 -6.49
CA ARG A 142 -30.02 16.26 -6.46
C ARG A 142 -30.56 16.31 -7.87
#